data_AF-A0A965YAB9-F1
#
_entry.id   AF-A0A965YAB9-F1
#
_cell.length_a   1.000
_cell.length_b   1.000
_cell.length_c   1.000
_cell.angle_alpha   90.00
_cell.angle_beta   90.00
_cell.angle_gamma   90.00
#
_symmetry.space_group_name_H-M   'P 1'
#
loop_
_entity.id
_entity.type
_entity.pdbx_description
1 polymer ?
#
loop_
_entity_poly.entity_id
_entity_poly.type
_entity_poly.pdbx_seq_one_letter_code
_entity_poly.pdbx_strand_id
1 'polypeptide(L)'
;EIICIKEIKEKNIEKIKEKEFIEIQKYLKKDEFNILLWEFGTEYTTSQFYSKINTINKKITFVITGPFGANENLKKLFDLHLSLSKMTFTHEQALYLLIEQIYRLECIKKNIPYTK
;
A
#
# COMPACT_ATOMS: atom_id res chain seq x y z
N GLU A 1 3.91 -4.09 -11.60
CA GLU A 1 2.78 -3.55 -12.38
C GLU A 1 2.11 -2.48 -11.52
N ILE A 2 1.68 -1.37 -12.13
CA ILE A 2 0.94 -0.31 -11.43
C ILE A 2 -0.44 -0.23 -12.11
N ILE A 3 -1.50 -0.34 -11.32
CA ILE A 3 -2.88 -0.27 -11.79
C ILE A 3 -3.51 0.99 -11.19
N CYS A 4 -3.94 1.91 -12.04
CA CYS A 4 -4.63 3.12 -11.63
C CYS A 4 -6.14 2.95 -11.78
N ILE A 5 -6.87 3.03 -10.67
CA ILE A 5 -8.33 3.03 -10.69
C ILE A 5 -8.80 4.46 -11.01
N LYS A 6 -9.77 4.58 -11.92
CA LYS A 6 -10.33 5.89 -12.28
C LYS A 6 -11.05 6.51 -11.08
N GLU A 7 -10.91 7.83 -10.95
CA GLU A 7 -11.60 8.59 -9.92
C GLU A 7 -13.12 8.42 -10.03
N ILE A 8 -13.77 8.21 -8.88
CA ILE A 8 -15.20 7.96 -8.79
C ILE A 8 -15.92 9.30 -8.67
N LYS A 9 -16.63 9.69 -9.73
CA LYS A 9 -17.46 10.91 -9.74
C LYS A 9 -18.74 10.68 -8.94
N GLU A 10 -18.71 11.03 -7.66
CA GLU A 10 -19.84 10.95 -6.73
C GLU A 10 -19.67 12.06 -5.68
N LYS A 11 -20.79 12.54 -5.10
CA LYS A 11 -20.74 13.61 -4.08
C LYS A 11 -20.81 13.08 -2.65
N ASN A 12 -21.46 11.93 -2.47
CA ASN A 12 -21.58 11.31 -1.16
C ASN A 12 -20.33 10.48 -0.83
N ILE A 13 -19.64 10.84 0.25
CA ILE A 13 -18.37 10.22 0.68
C ILE A 13 -18.52 8.72 0.97
N GLU A 14 -19.62 8.29 1.59
CA GLU A 14 -19.85 6.86 1.87
C GLU A 14 -20.00 6.06 0.58
N LYS A 15 -20.77 6.59 -0.38
CA LYS A 15 -20.91 5.98 -1.71
C LYS A 15 -19.59 5.95 -2.48
N ILE A 16 -18.73 6.96 -2.34
CA ILE A 16 -17.39 6.95 -2.92
C ILE A 16 -16.60 5.78 -2.34
N LYS A 17 -16.53 5.67 -1.01
CA LYS A 17 -15.80 4.59 -0.32
C LYS A 17 -16.31 3.19 -0.69
N GLU A 18 -17.63 3.03 -0.80
CA GLU A 18 -18.24 1.75 -1.22
C GLU A 18 -17.87 1.38 -2.65
N LYS A 19 -17.96 2.34 -3.59
CA LYS A 19 -17.58 2.10 -4.98
C LYS A 19 -16.07 1.84 -5.11
N GLU A 20 -15.23 2.59 -4.39
CA GLU A 20 -13.78 2.36 -4.35
C GLU A 20 -13.45 0.97 -3.80
N PHE A 21 -14.12 0.55 -2.73
CA PHE A 21 -13.98 -0.80 -2.18
C PHE A 21 -14.29 -1.87 -3.22
N ILE A 22 -15.42 -1.75 -3.93
CA ILE A 22 -15.82 -2.69 -4.97
C ILE A 22 -14.78 -2.77 -6.09
N GLU A 23 -14.23 -1.63 -6.52
CA GLU A 23 -13.20 -1.62 -7.57
C GLU A 23 -11.88 -2.22 -7.09
N ILE A 24 -11.40 -1.85 -5.90
CA ILE A 24 -10.14 -2.37 -5.34
C ILE A 24 -10.23 -3.89 -5.12
N GLN A 25 -11.36 -4.38 -4.61
CA GLN A 25 -11.55 -5.80 -4.31
C GLN A 25 -11.36 -6.70 -5.55
N LYS A 26 -11.63 -6.20 -6.76
CA LYS A 26 -11.42 -6.96 -8.02
C LYS A 26 -9.96 -7.30 -8.29
N TYR A 27 -9.04 -6.51 -7.73
CA TYR A 27 -7.60 -6.69 -7.93
C TYR A 27 -6.92 -7.42 -6.77
N LEU A 28 -7.60 -7.54 -5.62
CA LEU A 28 -7.09 -8.27 -4.46
C LEU A 28 -7.23 -9.78 -4.69
N LYS A 29 -6.12 -10.50 -4.57
CA LYS A 29 -6.11 -11.96 -4.64
C LYS A 29 -5.78 -12.58 -3.29
N LYS A 30 -6.47 -13.67 -2.96
CA LYS A 30 -6.33 -14.37 -1.67
C LYS A 30 -5.02 -15.15 -1.52
N ASP A 31 -4.38 -15.50 -2.62
CA ASP A 31 -3.10 -16.20 -2.68
C ASP A 31 -1.90 -15.25 -2.71
N GLU A 32 -2.13 -13.94 -2.91
CA GLU A 32 -1.13 -12.88 -2.78
C GLU A 32 -1.04 -12.36 -1.33
N PHE A 33 -0.02 -11.58 -1.02
CA PHE A 33 0.12 -10.87 0.26
C PHE A 33 -0.26 -9.40 0.04
N ASN A 34 -1.40 -9.00 0.58
CA ASN A 34 -2.02 -7.70 0.33
C ASN A 34 -1.64 -6.70 1.43
N ILE A 35 -1.07 -5.57 1.04
CA ILE A 35 -0.62 -4.50 1.94
C ILE A 35 -1.40 -3.22 1.64
N LEU A 36 -2.08 -2.69 2.66
CA LEU A 36 -2.73 -1.38 2.59
C LEU A 36 -1.78 -0.30 3.09
N LEU A 37 -1.59 0.77 2.33
CA LEU A 37 -0.96 1.98 2.84
C LEU A 37 -2.00 2.80 3.59
N TRP A 38 -1.72 3.05 4.87
CA TRP A 38 -2.63 3.75 5.77
C TRP A 38 -1.84 4.52 6.82
N GLU A 39 -2.21 5.78 7.07
CA GLU A 39 -1.48 6.66 8.01
C GLU A 39 -1.44 6.12 9.45
N PHE A 40 -2.47 5.37 9.85
CA PHE A 40 -2.55 4.71 11.16
C PHE A 40 -2.03 3.25 11.13
N GLY A 41 -1.41 2.83 10.03
CA GLY A 41 -0.75 1.53 9.92
C GLY A 41 0.51 1.43 10.78
N THR A 42 1.18 0.29 10.71
CA THR A 42 2.46 0.10 11.42
C THR A 42 3.59 0.79 10.67
N GLU A 43 4.36 1.62 11.38
CA GLU A 43 5.61 2.20 10.88
C GLU A 43 6.76 1.20 11.02
N TYR A 44 7.64 1.13 10.03
CA TYR A 44 8.83 0.29 10.05
C TYR A 44 10.06 1.11 9.67
N THR A 45 11.19 0.83 10.32
CA THR A 45 12.49 1.15 9.72
C THR A 45 12.71 0.30 8.47
N THR A 46 13.53 0.76 7.52
CA THR A 46 13.84 0.01 6.30
C THR A 46 14.33 -1.41 6.61
N SER A 47 15.18 -1.60 7.64
CA SER A 47 15.68 -2.94 8.02
C SER A 47 14.59 -3.86 8.58
N GLN A 48 13.66 -3.32 9.38
CA GLN A 48 12.52 -4.09 9.88
C GLN A 48 11.57 -4.47 8.74
N PHE A 49 11.29 -3.52 7.85
CA PHE A 49 10.44 -3.76 6.70
C PHE A 49 11.05 -4.81 5.76
N TYR A 50 12.35 -4.71 5.46
CA TYR A 50 13.08 -5.73 4.71
C TYR A 50 12.96 -7.12 5.33
N SER A 51 13.23 -7.22 6.64
CA SER A 51 13.18 -8.51 7.35
C SER A 51 11.78 -9.14 7.27
N LYS A 52 10.72 -8.32 7.35
CA LYS A 52 9.34 -8.80 7.21
C LYS A 52 9.03 -9.21 5.77
N ILE A 53 9.28 -8.33 4.81
CA ILE A 53 8.94 -8.55 3.40
C ILE A 53 9.72 -9.70 2.79
N ASN A 54 11.00 -9.88 3.13
CA ASN A 54 11.84 -10.94 2.59
C ASN A 54 11.43 -12.35 3.03
N THR A 55 10.60 -12.48 4.07
CA THR A 55 10.04 -13.78 4.51
C THR A 55 8.80 -14.19 3.73
N ILE A 56 8.21 -13.28 2.96
CA ILE A 56 6.96 -13.49 2.25
C ILE A 56 7.25 -14.17 0.91
N ASN A 57 6.88 -15.44 0.80
CA ASN A 57 7.06 -16.23 -0.43
C ASN A 57 5.81 -16.19 -1.34
N LYS A 58 5.19 -15.02 -1.43
CA LYS A 58 3.98 -14.73 -2.22
C LYS A 58 4.22 -13.44 -3.01
N LYS A 59 3.49 -13.26 -4.11
CA LYS A 59 3.43 -11.96 -4.77
C LYS A 59 2.79 -10.95 -3.81
N ILE A 60 3.37 -9.76 -3.75
CA ILE A 60 2.93 -8.69 -2.85
C ILE A 60 2.18 -7.65 -3.65
N THR A 61 1.01 -7.27 -3.15
CA THR A 61 0.14 -6.26 -3.76
C THR A 61 -0.06 -5.11 -2.79
N PHE A 62 0.45 -3.94 -3.15
CA PHE A 62 0.30 -2.71 -2.39
C PHE A 62 -0.92 -1.94 -2.88
N VAL A 63 -1.72 -1.41 -1.96
CA VAL A 63 -2.89 -0.58 -2.27
C VAL A 63 -2.78 0.77 -1.57
N ILE A 64 -2.99 1.81 -2.36
CA ILE A 64 -3.12 3.21 -1.90
C ILE A 64 -4.56 3.61 -2.21
N THR A 65 -5.33 3.96 -1.18
CA THR A 65 -6.75 4.33 -1.31
C THR A 65 -6.91 5.82 -1.57
N GLY A 66 -8.03 6.26 -2.15
CA GLY A 66 -8.35 7.66 -2.36
C GLY A 66 -8.41 8.52 -1.09
N PRO A 67 -8.68 9.84 -1.24
CA PRO A 67 -8.45 10.85 -0.20
C PRO A 67 -9.33 10.67 1.04
N PHE A 68 -10.42 9.92 0.92
CA PHE A 68 -11.32 9.63 2.03
C PHE A 68 -10.93 8.38 2.82
N GLY A 69 -9.92 7.64 2.36
CA GLY A 69 -9.40 6.42 2.99
C GLY A 69 -10.29 5.19 2.82
N ALA A 70 -9.76 4.02 3.17
CA ALA A 70 -10.49 2.75 3.18
C ALA A 70 -11.65 2.74 4.20
N ASN A 71 -12.76 2.10 3.83
CA ASN A 71 -13.77 1.68 4.81
C ASN A 71 -13.28 0.46 5.62
N GLU A 72 -13.95 0.17 6.75
CA GLU A 72 -13.54 -0.92 7.66
C GLU A 72 -13.59 -2.30 7.00
N ASN A 73 -14.51 -2.51 6.05
CA ASN A 73 -14.62 -3.78 5.33
C ASN A 73 -13.41 -4.02 4.42
N LEU A 74 -12.93 -2.96 3.75
CA LEU A 74 -11.74 -3.00 2.91
C LEU A 74 -10.49 -3.30 3.74
N LYS A 75 -10.32 -2.61 4.88
CA LYS A 75 -9.16 -2.80 5.77
C LYS A 75 -8.97 -4.26 6.20
N LYS A 76 -10.06 -4.99 6.43
CA LYS A 76 -10.04 -6.41 6.84
C LYS A 76 -9.53 -7.37 5.76
N LEU A 77 -9.43 -6.93 4.50
CA LEU A 77 -8.94 -7.76 3.40
C LEU A 77 -7.41 -7.78 3.27
N PHE A 78 -6.70 -6.97 4.05
CA PHE A 78 -5.25 -6.82 3.95
C PHE A 78 -4.53 -7.59 5.05
N ASP A 79 -3.41 -8.21 4.69
CA ASP A 79 -2.52 -8.93 5.59
C ASP A 79 -1.68 -7.99 6.45
N LEU A 80 -1.45 -6.76 5.96
CA LEU A 80 -0.68 -5.72 6.64
C LEU A 80 -1.22 -4.33 6.33
N HIS A 81 -1.29 -3.48 7.35
CA HIS A 81 -1.45 -2.03 7.18
C HIS A 81 -0.10 -1.36 7.43
N LEU A 82 0.46 -0.75 6.39
CA LEU A 82 1.75 -0.07 6.40
C LEU A 82 1.54 1.45 6.52
N SER A 83 2.19 2.09 7.48
CA SER A 83 2.30 3.55 7.51
C SER A 83 3.69 3.98 7.02
N LEU A 84 3.72 4.93 6.08
CA LEU A 84 4.96 5.53 5.59
C LEU A 84 5.49 6.63 6.51
N SER A 85 4.61 7.25 7.30
CA SER A 85 4.89 8.35 8.21
C SER A 85 3.64 8.64 9.03
N LYS A 86 3.83 9.29 10.18
CA LYS A 86 2.74 9.94 10.93
C LYS A 86 2.12 11.14 10.19
N MET A 87 2.77 11.64 9.14
CA MET A 87 2.28 12.74 8.31
C MET A 87 1.38 12.21 7.18
N THR A 88 0.38 13.00 6.82
CA THR A 88 -0.50 12.71 5.69
C THR A 88 0.16 13.12 4.37
N PHE A 89 0.23 12.19 3.43
CA PHE A 89 0.75 12.41 2.07
C PHE A 89 -0.39 12.33 1.05
N THR A 90 -0.24 13.01 -0.09
CA THR A 90 -1.11 12.73 -1.25
C THR A 90 -0.82 11.32 -1.78
N HIS A 91 -1.74 10.77 -2.57
CA HIS A 91 -1.59 9.43 -3.14
C HIS A 91 -0.36 9.33 -4.03
N GLU A 92 -0.07 10.38 -4.80
CA GLU A 92 1.11 10.46 -5.66
C GLU A 92 2.39 10.46 -4.83
N GLN A 93 2.45 11.26 -3.77
CA GLN A 93 3.61 11.30 -2.87
C GLN A 93 3.83 9.95 -2.17
N ALA A 94 2.76 9.33 -1.67
CA ALA A 94 2.81 8.02 -1.06
C ALA A 94 3.31 6.95 -2.05
N LEU A 95 2.87 7.01 -3.31
CA LEU A 95 3.34 6.12 -4.37
C LEU A 95 4.84 6.30 -4.64
N TYR A 96 5.32 7.55 -4.77
CA TYR A 96 6.74 7.81 -5.00
C TYR A 96 7.62 7.30 -3.85
N LEU A 97 7.22 7.57 -2.60
CA LEU A 97 7.92 7.08 -1.41
C LEU A 97 7.92 5.55 -1.36
N LEU A 98 6.78 4.92 -1.66
CA LEU A 98 6.68 3.46 -1.69
C LEU A 98 7.59 2.85 -2.75
N ILE A 99 7.59 3.39 -3.98
CA ILE A 99 8.44 2.90 -5.08
C ILE A 99 9.93 3.03 -4.69
N GLU A 100 10.33 4.16 -4.11
CA GLU A 100 11.71 4.34 -3.64
C GLU A 100 12.06 3.32 -2.55
N GLN A 101 11.18 3.09 -1.57
CA GLN A 101 11.43 2.08 -0.54
C GLN A 101 11.54 0.68 -1.14
N ILE A 102 10.67 0.30 -2.09
CA ILE A 102 10.76 -0.99 -2.79
C ILE A 102 12.10 -1.11 -3.52
N TYR A 103 12.54 -0.07 -4.21
CA TYR A 103 13.84 -0.05 -4.86
C TYR A 103 14.98 -0.25 -3.85
N ARG A 104 14.95 0.46 -2.72
CA ARG A 104 15.92 0.34 -1.63
C ARG A 104 15.96 -1.07 -1.05
N LEU A 105 14.81 -1.71 -0.83
CA LEU A 105 14.72 -3.10 -0.37
C LEU A 105 15.38 -4.07 -1.35
N GLU A 106 15.16 -3.88 -2.66
CA GLU A 106 15.79 -4.70 -3.70
C GLU A 106 17.31 -4.48 -3.78
N CYS A 107 17.79 -3.25 -3.57
CA CYS A 107 19.23 -2.98 -3.43
C CYS A 107 19.83 -3.74 -2.25
N ILE A 108 19.19 -3.70 -1.08
CA ILE A 108 19.60 -4.46 0.12
C ILE A 108 19.64 -5.96 -0.20
N LYS A 109 18.57 -6.49 -0.81
CA LYS A 109 18.47 -7.92 -1.18
C LYS A 109 19.61 -8.39 -2.08
N LYS A 110 20.03 -7.53 -3.02
CA LYS A 110 21.07 -7.83 -4.02
C LYS A 110 22.47 -7.41 -3.59
N ASN A 111 22.64 -6.89 -2.37
CA ASN A 111 23.89 -6.29 -1.89
C ASN A 111 24.44 -5.19 -2.83
N ILE A 112 23.55 -4.43 -3.47
CA ILE A 112 23.92 -3.28 -4.30
C ILE A 112 24.08 -2.07 -3.38
N PRO A 113 25.21 -1.34 -3.44
CA PRO A 113 25.39 -0.11 -2.66
C PRO A 113 24.30 0.91 -3.01
N TYR A 114 23.56 1.34 -1.99
CA TYR A 114 22.61 2.43 -2.08
C TYR A 114 23.03 3.50 -1.08
N THR A 115 23.07 4.76 -1.51
CA THR A 115 23.48 5.88 -0.67
C THR A 115 22.53 5.97 0.53
N LYS A 116 23.10 5.99 1.73
CA LYS A 116 22.34 6.16 2.99
C LYS A 116 21.68 7.52 3.07
#